data_AF-A0A7V8DMY1-F1
#
_entry.id   AF-A0A7V8DMY1-F1
#
_cell.length_a   1.000
_cell.length_b   1.000
_cell.length_c   1.000
_cell.angle_alpha   90.00
_cell.angle_beta   90.00
_cell.angle_gamma   90.00
#
_symmetry.space_group_name_H-M   'P 1'
#
loop_
_entity.id
_entity.type
_entity.pdbx_description
1 polymer ?
#
loop_
_entity_poly.entity_id
_entity_poly.type
_entity_poly.pdbx_seq_one_letter_code
_entity_poly.pdbx_strand_id
1 'polypeptide(L)'
;MRKIRKGQPGMVSATAAALVCMLCLSLPAFAADPALEQLLPAQACADGWVMEDKPVVYTKDNLFDYINGEAELYFPYGFEALAAARYMSTKNPEVSLVMDVYKMGSLTDAFGMYANYRRSDDDSAKAGADAVLSPSQMLMYQDRYYVRLQASGATGIDEKVFLACAHALSKKLPQNLGQPKELDVFRNAALIPKSERYIAQSLLGYSFFQRGFMADATVNGTQAQVFMVPEESPVAARKAFDQYRAYLKESGKEALVSEAAESIALTATDPLYSGVAVRQSGRSIIGVIRLKNPSDATPLLDKLITGLPR
;
A
#
# COMPACT_ATOMS: atom_id res chain seq x y z
N MET A 1 2.42 25.20 92.23
CA MET A 1 2.44 26.65 92.56
C MET A 1 3.42 27.37 91.64
N ARG A 2 3.06 28.58 91.20
CA ARG A 2 3.89 29.64 90.56
C ARG A 2 4.25 29.54 89.06
N LYS A 3 3.37 30.17 88.27
CA LYS A 3 3.57 31.25 87.29
C LYS A 3 4.99 31.59 86.76
N ILE A 4 5.06 31.60 85.42
CA ILE A 4 5.49 32.67 84.48
C ILE A 4 6.95 33.13 84.50
N ARG A 5 7.63 33.01 83.34
CA ARG A 5 8.22 34.17 82.64
C ARG A 5 8.40 33.93 81.13
N LYS A 6 7.99 34.96 80.37
CA LYS A 6 8.09 35.16 78.92
C LYS A 6 9.54 35.49 78.52
N GLY A 7 9.93 35.06 77.32
CA GLY A 7 11.02 35.62 76.52
C GLY A 7 10.75 35.35 75.04
N GLN A 8 10.58 36.41 74.25
CA GLN A 8 10.32 36.43 72.81
C GLN A 8 11.65 36.43 72.01
N PRO A 9 11.68 36.36 70.66
CA PRO A 9 12.34 35.27 69.95
C PRO A 9 13.62 35.69 69.21
N GLY A 10 14.56 34.75 69.10
CA GLY A 10 15.75 34.85 68.25
C GLY A 10 15.50 34.19 66.90
N MET A 11 15.54 35.01 65.85
CA MET A 11 15.47 34.65 64.44
C MET A 11 16.69 33.82 64.03
N VAL A 12 16.50 32.59 63.54
CA VAL A 12 17.57 31.80 62.89
C VAL A 12 17.07 31.37 61.52
N SER A 13 17.69 31.95 60.49
CA SER A 13 17.52 31.61 59.08
C SER A 13 18.17 30.25 58.81
N ALA A 14 17.38 29.26 58.42
CA ALA A 14 17.87 28.00 57.87
C ALA A 14 17.56 27.98 56.37
N THR A 15 18.58 28.22 55.55
CA THR A 15 18.54 28.01 54.10
C THR A 15 18.56 26.51 53.81
N ALA A 16 17.41 25.95 53.42
CA ALA A 16 17.32 24.61 52.85
C ALA A 16 17.62 24.70 51.34
N ALA A 17 18.73 24.11 50.91
CA ALA A 17 19.03 23.91 49.49
C ALA A 17 18.13 22.80 48.93
N ALA A 18 17.16 23.16 48.11
CA ALA A 18 16.36 22.21 47.34
C ALA A 18 17.07 21.92 46.00
N LEU A 19 17.68 20.74 45.91
CA LEU A 19 18.23 20.20 44.67
C LEU A 19 17.06 19.72 43.78
N VAL A 20 16.68 20.53 42.79
CA VAL A 20 15.67 20.14 41.80
C VAL A 20 16.37 19.34 40.70
N CYS A 21 16.28 18.01 40.78
CA CYS A 21 16.61 17.11 39.68
C CYS A 21 15.62 17.34 38.53
N MET A 22 16.03 18.11 37.53
CA MET A 22 15.30 18.29 36.28
C MET A 22 15.47 17.01 35.44
N LEU A 23 14.55 16.05 35.59
CA LEU A 23 14.39 14.94 34.65
C LEU A 23 13.88 15.52 33.32
N CYS A 24 14.79 15.69 32.36
CA CYS A 24 14.43 15.91 30.97
C CYS A 24 13.79 14.63 30.41
N LEU A 25 12.46 14.54 30.51
CA LEU A 25 11.69 13.61 29.69
C LEU A 25 11.86 14.03 28.22
N SER A 26 12.76 13.37 27.51
CA SER A 26 12.85 13.43 26.06
C SER A 26 11.61 12.77 25.47
N LEU A 27 10.56 13.55 25.24
CA LEU A 27 9.48 13.15 24.34
C LEU A 27 10.12 12.91 22.96
N PRO A 28 9.88 11.76 22.29
CA PRO A 28 10.27 11.63 20.91
C PRO A 28 9.54 12.73 20.14
N ALA A 29 10.32 13.64 19.55
CA ALA A 29 9.78 14.59 18.60
C ALA A 29 9.23 13.76 17.43
N PHE A 30 7.90 13.57 17.39
CA PHE A 30 7.22 13.21 16.17
C PHE A 30 7.47 14.37 15.22
N ALA A 31 8.48 14.23 14.36
CA ALA A 31 8.67 15.14 13.24
C ALA A 31 7.35 15.12 12.47
N ALA A 32 6.68 16.27 12.41
CA ALA A 32 5.53 16.42 11.53
C ALA A 32 5.99 16.06 10.12
N ASP A 33 5.17 15.27 9.41
CA ASP A 33 5.43 15.01 7.99
C ASP A 33 5.66 16.36 7.29
N PRO A 34 6.68 16.48 6.42
CA PRO A 34 6.82 17.67 5.59
C PRO A 34 5.51 17.90 4.83
N ALA A 35 5.11 19.17 4.70
CA ALA A 35 3.90 19.50 3.96
C ALA A 35 4.00 18.92 2.54
N LEU A 36 2.90 18.35 2.03
CA LEU A 36 2.93 17.49 0.85
C LEU A 36 3.47 18.22 -0.39
N GLU A 37 3.15 19.50 -0.51
CA GLU A 37 3.66 20.40 -1.55
C GLU A 37 5.19 20.58 -1.53
N GLN A 38 5.85 20.40 -0.37
CA GLN A 38 7.30 20.53 -0.24
C GLN A 38 8.06 19.29 -0.76
N LEU A 39 7.34 18.17 -0.97
CA LEU A 39 7.87 16.98 -1.60
C LEU A 39 8.09 17.17 -3.10
N LEU A 40 7.33 18.05 -3.74
CA LEU A 40 7.51 18.34 -5.16
C LEU A 40 8.86 19.07 -5.38
N PRO A 41 9.66 18.67 -6.39
CA PRO A 41 10.88 19.38 -6.75
C PRO A 41 10.60 20.86 -7.04
N ALA A 42 11.12 21.75 -6.19
CA ALA A 42 10.94 23.18 -6.35
C ALA A 42 11.73 23.70 -7.56
N GLN A 43 11.20 24.72 -8.23
CA GLN A 43 11.78 25.37 -9.42
C GLN A 43 11.86 24.45 -10.65
N ALA A 44 12.53 23.31 -10.58
CA ALA A 44 12.69 22.38 -11.69
C ALA A 44 12.74 20.93 -11.19
N CYS A 45 12.26 20.00 -12.03
CA CYS A 45 12.40 18.56 -11.78
C CYS A 45 13.45 17.89 -12.67
N ALA A 46 13.78 18.51 -13.81
CA ALA A 46 14.83 18.09 -14.73
C ALA A 46 15.39 19.32 -15.50
N ASP A 47 16.52 19.14 -16.17
CA ASP A 47 17.13 20.20 -16.99
C ASP A 47 16.16 20.68 -18.08
N GLY A 48 15.81 21.96 -18.05
CA GLY A 48 14.85 22.55 -18.99
C GLY A 48 13.39 22.22 -18.70
N TRP A 49 13.06 21.71 -17.50
CA TRP A 49 11.70 21.43 -17.05
C TRP A 49 11.40 22.18 -15.76
N VAL A 50 10.73 23.33 -15.90
CA VAL A 50 10.55 24.32 -14.84
C VAL A 50 9.10 24.32 -14.38
N MET A 51 8.88 24.36 -13.07
CA MET A 51 7.54 24.44 -12.48
C MET A 51 6.82 25.71 -12.97
N GLU A 52 5.62 25.54 -13.53
CA GLU A 52 4.79 26.65 -14.02
C GLU A 52 4.22 27.48 -12.87
N ASP A 53 3.49 26.78 -12.00
CA ASP A 53 2.71 27.36 -10.90
C ASP A 53 3.04 26.66 -9.58
N LYS A 54 2.58 27.27 -8.49
CA LYS A 54 2.68 26.64 -7.16
C LYS A 54 1.93 25.30 -7.16
N PRO A 55 2.42 24.29 -6.43
CA PRO A 55 1.69 23.07 -6.23
C PRO A 55 0.28 23.30 -5.69
N VAL A 56 -0.66 22.49 -6.17
CA VAL A 56 -2.03 22.45 -5.67
C VAL A 56 -2.20 21.18 -4.84
N VAL A 57 -2.80 21.31 -3.66
CA VAL A 57 -3.10 20.19 -2.78
C VAL A 57 -4.59 19.88 -2.82
N TYR A 58 -4.90 18.62 -3.06
CA TYR A 58 -6.24 18.06 -3.01
C TYR A 58 -6.37 17.11 -1.82
N THR A 59 -7.52 17.15 -1.17
CA THR A 59 -7.93 16.30 -0.05
C THR A 59 -9.12 15.45 -0.48
N LYS A 60 -9.64 14.62 0.43
CA LYS A 60 -10.86 13.83 0.15
C LYS A 60 -12.03 14.69 -0.31
N ASP A 61 -12.10 15.93 0.18
CA ASP A 61 -13.23 16.83 -0.04
C ASP A 61 -13.23 17.52 -1.42
N ASN A 62 -12.12 17.48 -2.16
CA ASN A 62 -12.01 18.15 -3.47
C ASN A 62 -11.21 17.35 -4.51
N LEU A 63 -10.83 16.09 -4.23
CA LEU A 63 -10.13 15.25 -5.20
C LEU A 63 -10.94 15.03 -6.48
N PHE A 64 -12.28 14.98 -6.38
CA PHE A 64 -13.18 14.83 -7.52
C PHE A 64 -13.10 16.01 -8.50
N ASP A 65 -12.73 17.22 -8.04
CA ASP A 65 -12.54 18.38 -8.92
C ASP A 65 -11.33 18.18 -9.84
N TYR A 66 -10.36 17.35 -9.43
CA TYR A 66 -9.12 17.11 -10.17
C TYR A 66 -9.16 15.87 -11.07
N ILE A 67 -9.54 14.71 -10.52
CA ILE A 67 -9.52 13.41 -11.24
C ILE A 67 -10.92 12.82 -11.47
N ASN A 68 -11.92 13.68 -11.60
CA ASN A 68 -13.34 13.38 -11.84
C ASN A 68 -13.65 11.94 -12.31
N GLY A 69 -14.43 11.19 -11.52
CA GLY A 69 -14.81 9.81 -11.79
C GLY A 69 -13.81 8.76 -11.30
N GLU A 70 -12.53 9.10 -11.13
CA GLU A 70 -11.52 8.19 -10.60
C GLU A 70 -11.26 8.35 -9.10
N ALA A 71 -11.70 9.46 -8.48
CA ALA A 71 -11.44 9.74 -7.05
C ALA A 71 -11.88 8.62 -6.11
N GLU A 72 -13.03 8.00 -6.37
CA GLU A 72 -13.56 6.91 -5.55
C GLU A 72 -12.66 5.67 -5.53
N LEU A 73 -11.85 5.46 -6.57
CA LEU A 73 -10.90 4.34 -6.64
C LEU A 73 -9.79 4.46 -5.60
N TYR A 74 -9.46 5.67 -5.15
CA TYR A 74 -8.34 5.92 -4.23
C TYR A 74 -8.74 5.77 -2.75
N PHE A 75 -10.02 5.93 -2.42
CA PHE A 75 -10.48 5.96 -1.03
C PHE A 75 -10.32 4.64 -0.28
N PRO A 76 -10.60 3.46 -0.88
CA PRO A 76 -10.34 2.17 -0.22
C PRO A 76 -8.88 1.96 0.12
N TYR A 77 -7.96 2.56 -0.64
CA TYR A 77 -6.51 2.53 -0.42
C TYR A 77 -6.04 3.61 0.58
N GLY A 78 -6.95 4.10 1.42
CA GLY A 78 -6.58 5.02 2.51
C GLY A 78 -6.03 6.36 2.04
N PHE A 79 -6.42 6.85 0.85
CA PHE A 79 -6.03 8.17 0.35
C PHE A 79 -6.12 9.25 1.43
N GLU A 80 -5.03 9.98 1.66
CA GLU A 80 -4.97 11.10 2.60
C GLU A 80 -5.06 12.44 1.85
N ALA A 81 -4.16 12.64 0.89
CA ALA A 81 -4.06 13.86 0.10
C ALA A 81 -3.24 13.63 -1.18
N LEU A 82 -3.36 14.56 -2.13
CA LEU A 82 -2.60 14.61 -3.38
C LEU A 82 -1.96 15.99 -3.51
N ALA A 83 -0.68 16.06 -3.86
CA ALA A 83 -0.06 17.29 -4.35
C ALA A 83 0.22 17.16 -5.85
N ALA A 84 -0.24 18.13 -6.63
CA ALA A 84 -0.05 18.18 -8.07
C ALA A 84 0.79 19.40 -8.46
N ALA A 85 1.76 19.22 -9.36
CA ALA A 85 2.47 20.31 -10.00
C ALA A 85 2.67 20.05 -11.49
N ARG A 86 2.77 21.14 -12.25
CA ARG A 86 3.06 21.11 -13.69
C ARG A 86 4.43 21.72 -13.96
N TYR A 87 5.24 21.01 -14.74
CA TYR A 87 6.57 21.42 -15.18
C TYR A 87 6.57 21.64 -16.70
N MET A 88 6.88 22.85 -17.14
CA MET A 88 6.89 23.25 -18.55
C MET A 88 8.26 23.00 -19.16
N SER A 89 8.27 22.53 -20.41
CA SER A 89 9.51 22.44 -21.17
C SER A 89 9.94 23.83 -21.64
N THR A 90 11.17 24.23 -21.31
CA THR A 90 11.75 25.48 -21.82
C THR A 90 12.11 25.40 -23.31
N LYS A 91 12.18 24.19 -23.88
CA LYS A 91 12.43 23.95 -25.30
C LYS A 91 11.14 23.98 -26.14
N ASN A 92 10.01 23.58 -25.54
CA ASN A 92 8.71 23.62 -26.19
C ASN A 92 7.61 23.95 -25.15
N PRO A 93 7.20 25.22 -25.03
CA PRO A 93 6.20 25.65 -24.04
C PRO A 93 4.81 25.01 -24.19
N GLU A 94 4.51 24.34 -25.31
CA GLU A 94 3.26 23.60 -25.45
C GLU A 94 3.29 22.24 -24.74
N VAL A 95 4.48 21.77 -24.31
CA VAL A 95 4.68 20.48 -23.67
C VAL A 95 4.96 20.67 -22.18
N SER A 96 4.24 19.90 -21.37
CA SER A 96 4.38 19.90 -19.92
C SER A 96 4.41 18.49 -19.35
N LEU A 97 4.93 18.37 -18.15
CA LEU A 97 4.94 17.17 -17.33
C LEU A 97 4.13 17.45 -16.07
N VAL A 98 3.05 16.73 -15.87
CA VAL A 98 2.24 16.79 -14.66
C VAL A 98 2.77 15.73 -13.68
N MET A 99 3.07 16.15 -12.45
CA MET A 99 3.51 15.29 -11.36
C MET A 99 2.44 15.26 -10.27
N ASP A 100 1.79 14.12 -10.12
CA ASP A 100 0.81 13.83 -9.09
C ASP A 100 1.45 12.97 -8.00
N VAL A 101 1.51 13.48 -6.77
CA VAL A 101 2.07 12.76 -5.60
C VAL A 101 0.95 12.47 -4.60
N TYR A 102 0.47 11.22 -4.61
CA TYR A 102 -0.58 10.73 -3.72
C TYR A 102 0.03 10.20 -2.42
N LYS A 103 -0.45 10.70 -1.29
CA LYS A 103 -0.18 10.14 0.05
C LYS A 103 -1.29 9.13 0.38
N MET A 104 -0.93 7.85 0.43
CA MET A 104 -1.84 6.74 0.72
C MET A 104 -1.76 6.31 2.19
N GLY A 105 -2.64 5.41 2.61
CA GLY A 105 -2.72 4.97 4.01
C GLY A 105 -1.49 4.18 4.48
N SER A 106 -0.81 3.49 3.57
CA SER A 106 0.36 2.65 3.86
C SER A 106 1.18 2.36 2.59
N LEU A 107 2.34 1.72 2.78
CA LEU A 107 3.13 1.16 1.67
C LEU A 107 2.31 0.19 0.80
N THR A 108 1.49 -0.65 1.43
CA THR A 108 0.63 -1.62 0.74
C THR A 108 -0.44 -0.94 -0.10
N ASP A 109 -0.99 0.15 0.41
CA ASP A 109 -1.99 0.94 -0.31
C ASP A 109 -1.39 1.67 -1.52
N ALA A 110 -0.20 2.25 -1.37
CA ALA A 110 0.53 2.88 -2.47
C ALA A 110 0.91 1.86 -3.55
N PHE A 111 1.39 0.68 -3.15
CA PHE A 111 1.60 -0.45 -4.06
C PHE A 111 0.30 -0.84 -4.78
N GLY A 112 -0.84 -0.88 -4.08
CA GLY A 112 -2.14 -1.20 -4.69
C GLY A 112 -2.51 -0.25 -5.81
N MET A 113 -2.40 1.05 -5.60
CA MET A 113 -2.65 2.06 -6.64
C MET A 113 -1.67 1.93 -7.81
N TYR A 114 -0.37 1.80 -7.52
CA TYR A 114 0.64 1.56 -8.55
C TYR A 114 0.33 0.31 -9.37
N ALA A 115 0.02 -0.80 -8.71
CA ALA A 115 -0.25 -2.07 -9.34
C ALA A 115 -1.49 -1.99 -10.22
N ASN A 116 -2.54 -1.25 -9.81
CA ASN A 116 -3.78 -1.06 -10.58
C ASN A 116 -3.53 -0.46 -11.97
N TYR A 117 -2.68 0.56 -12.06
CA TYR A 117 -2.39 1.24 -13.33
C TYR A 117 -1.22 0.63 -14.10
N ARG A 118 -0.34 -0.16 -13.45
CA ARG A 118 0.74 -0.89 -14.11
C ARG A 118 0.16 -1.90 -15.10
N ARG A 119 0.77 -1.95 -16.29
CA ARG A 119 0.50 -2.98 -17.30
C ARG A 119 1.65 -3.99 -17.34
N SER A 120 1.36 -5.19 -17.81
CA SER A 120 2.37 -6.25 -17.96
C SER A 120 3.42 -5.91 -19.02
N ASP A 121 3.06 -5.08 -20.00
CA ASP A 121 3.89 -4.65 -21.14
C ASP A 121 4.65 -3.33 -20.87
N ASP A 122 4.46 -2.67 -19.72
CA ASP A 122 5.22 -1.45 -19.42
C ASP A 122 6.69 -1.78 -19.13
N ASP A 123 7.59 -0.91 -19.58
CA ASP A 123 9.02 -1.04 -19.30
C ASP A 123 9.31 -0.74 -17.83
N SER A 124 10.21 -1.51 -17.23
CA SER A 124 10.63 -1.26 -15.84
C SER A 124 11.61 -0.09 -15.78
N ALA A 125 11.44 0.77 -14.79
CA ALA A 125 12.29 1.93 -14.55
C ALA A 125 12.90 1.90 -13.14
N LYS A 126 14.05 2.56 -12.97
CA LYS A 126 14.77 2.58 -11.68
C LYS A 126 14.40 3.83 -10.88
N ALA A 127 13.25 3.84 -10.21
CA ALA A 127 12.85 4.91 -9.29
C ALA A 127 11.98 4.35 -8.16
N GLY A 128 12.11 4.89 -6.95
CA GLY A 128 11.36 4.42 -5.79
C GLY A 128 11.58 2.95 -5.45
N ALA A 129 10.56 2.31 -4.88
CA ALA A 129 10.55 0.87 -4.61
C ALA A 129 10.29 0.06 -5.90
N ASP A 130 9.44 0.58 -6.78
CA ASP A 130 9.24 0.08 -8.15
C ASP A 130 8.71 1.22 -9.03
N ALA A 131 9.01 1.13 -10.33
CA ALA A 131 8.51 2.06 -11.32
C ALA A 131 8.33 1.39 -12.68
N VAL A 132 7.29 1.82 -13.39
CA VAL A 132 7.11 1.50 -14.81
C VAL A 132 7.00 2.76 -15.65
N LEU A 133 7.39 2.64 -16.90
CA LEU A 133 7.47 3.72 -17.85
C LEU A 133 6.80 3.32 -19.17
N SER A 134 6.12 4.30 -19.76
CA SER A 134 5.70 4.31 -21.15
C SER A 134 6.12 5.64 -21.80
N PRO A 135 5.94 5.83 -23.12
CA PRO A 135 6.29 7.10 -23.77
C PRO A 135 5.63 8.34 -23.14
N SER A 136 4.42 8.20 -22.59
CA SER A 136 3.61 9.31 -22.09
C SER A 136 3.48 9.38 -20.56
N GLN A 137 3.90 8.35 -19.83
CA GLN A 137 3.79 8.36 -18.36
C GLN A 137 4.84 7.51 -17.66
N MET A 138 5.13 7.88 -16.41
CA MET A 138 5.80 7.02 -15.45
C MET A 138 4.92 6.85 -14.22
N LEU A 139 4.80 5.61 -13.75
CA LEU A 139 4.15 5.25 -12.50
C LEU A 139 5.22 4.76 -11.55
N MET A 140 5.22 5.22 -10.30
CA MET A 140 6.12 4.69 -9.28
C MET A 140 5.44 4.68 -7.91
N TYR A 141 5.96 3.89 -6.99
CA TYR A 141 5.67 4.05 -5.58
C TYR A 141 6.94 4.01 -4.73
N GLN A 142 6.90 4.69 -3.60
CA GLN A 142 7.96 4.68 -2.59
C GLN A 142 7.34 4.97 -1.24
N ASP A 143 7.63 4.13 -0.24
CA ASP A 143 6.91 4.14 1.03
C ASP A 143 5.38 4.19 0.78
N ARG A 144 4.62 5.00 1.52
CA ARG A 144 3.18 5.19 1.32
C ARG A 144 2.81 6.16 0.19
N TYR A 145 3.75 6.52 -0.68
CA TYR A 145 3.50 7.49 -1.76
C TYR A 145 3.38 6.77 -3.10
N TYR A 146 2.24 6.98 -3.76
CA TYR A 146 2.04 6.62 -5.17
C TYR A 146 2.24 7.88 -6.02
N VAL A 147 2.97 7.78 -7.12
CA VAL A 147 3.32 8.91 -7.96
C VAL A 147 2.99 8.60 -9.42
N ARG A 148 2.33 9.55 -10.08
CA ARG A 148 2.12 9.54 -11.52
C ARG A 148 2.80 10.76 -12.14
N LEU A 149 3.67 10.51 -13.10
CA LEU A 149 4.24 11.54 -13.97
C LEU A 149 3.60 11.36 -15.35
N GLN A 150 2.99 12.40 -15.91
CA GLN A 150 2.29 12.33 -17.18
C GLN A 150 2.67 13.47 -18.12
N ALA A 151 3.07 13.13 -19.34
CA ALA A 151 3.28 14.11 -20.39
C ALA A 151 1.93 14.70 -20.85
N SER A 152 1.88 16.00 -21.05
CA SER A 152 0.74 16.75 -21.57
C SER A 152 1.21 17.65 -22.70
N GLY A 153 0.38 17.80 -23.75
CA GLY A 153 0.73 18.53 -24.97
C GLY A 153 1.64 17.75 -25.95
N ALA A 154 1.93 16.49 -25.67
CA ALA A 154 2.66 15.58 -26.56
C ALA A 154 2.21 14.12 -26.36
N THR A 155 2.45 13.26 -27.34
CA THR A 155 2.23 11.80 -27.23
C THR A 155 3.30 11.10 -26.39
N GLY A 156 4.39 11.79 -26.06
CA GLY A 156 5.43 11.33 -25.17
C GLY A 156 6.58 12.33 -25.05
N ILE A 157 7.46 12.09 -24.07
CA ILE A 157 8.68 12.87 -23.83
C ILE A 157 9.87 11.93 -23.62
N ASP A 158 11.09 12.48 -23.61
CA ASP A 158 12.30 11.69 -23.36
C ASP A 158 12.22 11.01 -21.98
N GLU A 159 12.42 9.68 -21.94
CA GLU A 159 12.51 8.86 -20.72
C GLU A 159 13.41 9.49 -19.65
N LYS A 160 14.52 10.12 -20.06
CA LYS A 160 15.46 10.76 -19.13
C LYS A 160 14.82 11.88 -18.32
N VAL A 161 13.80 12.55 -18.86
CA VAL A 161 13.05 13.58 -18.14
C VAL A 161 12.22 12.94 -17.04
N PHE A 162 11.47 11.88 -17.35
CA PHE A 162 10.71 11.14 -16.35
C PHE A 162 11.61 10.64 -15.21
N LEU A 163 12.73 10.00 -15.55
CA LEU A 163 13.69 9.50 -14.56
C LEU A 163 14.30 10.63 -13.71
N ALA A 164 14.71 11.74 -14.32
CA ALA A 164 15.27 12.87 -13.58
C ALA A 164 14.25 13.46 -12.59
N CYS A 165 13.01 13.68 -13.04
CA CYS A 165 11.94 14.20 -12.19
C CYS A 165 11.57 13.21 -11.07
N ALA A 166 11.49 11.92 -11.37
CA ALA A 166 11.24 10.86 -10.38
C ALA A 166 12.36 10.77 -9.33
N HIS A 167 13.64 10.88 -9.74
CA HIS A 167 14.77 10.89 -8.81
C HIS A 167 14.82 12.15 -7.95
N ALA A 168 14.48 13.31 -8.52
CA ALA A 168 14.38 14.56 -7.77
C ALA A 168 13.32 14.47 -6.66
N LEU A 169 12.15 13.87 -6.97
CA LEU A 169 11.09 13.60 -6.01
C LEU A 169 11.50 12.53 -4.98
N SER A 170 12.03 11.39 -5.43
CA SER A 170 12.40 10.24 -4.58
C SER A 170 13.36 10.61 -3.45
N LYS A 171 14.27 11.57 -3.67
CA LYS A 171 15.18 12.12 -2.64
C LYS A 171 14.46 12.86 -1.50
N LYS A 172 13.24 13.33 -1.73
CA LYS A 172 12.42 14.08 -0.76
C LYS A 172 11.43 13.17 -0.03
N LEU A 173 11.11 12.00 -0.58
CA LEU A 173 10.24 11.01 0.03
C LEU A 173 10.96 10.24 1.16
N PRO A 174 10.23 9.61 2.11
CA PRO A 174 10.83 8.67 3.05
C PRO A 174 11.62 7.57 2.33
N GLN A 175 12.82 7.26 2.82
CA GLN A 175 13.75 6.33 2.17
C GLN A 175 13.42 4.86 2.45
N ASN A 176 12.13 4.51 2.44
CA ASN A 176 11.65 3.14 2.45
C ASN A 176 11.41 2.68 1.01
N LEU A 177 12.38 1.96 0.46
CA LEU A 177 12.35 1.38 -0.89
C LEU A 177 11.89 -0.08 -0.90
N GLY A 178 11.32 -0.55 0.23
CA GLY A 178 10.83 -1.92 0.35
C GLY A 178 9.50 -2.13 -0.39
N GLN A 179 9.19 -3.40 -0.66
CA GLN A 179 7.89 -3.83 -1.14
C GLN A 179 6.99 -4.26 0.04
N PRO A 180 5.65 -4.32 -0.13
CA PRO A 180 4.77 -4.92 0.87
C PRO A 180 5.23 -6.34 1.22
N LYS A 181 5.43 -6.62 2.51
CA LYS A 181 5.92 -7.92 2.99
C LYS A 181 4.96 -9.06 2.66
N GLU A 182 3.69 -8.75 2.47
CA GLU A 182 2.66 -9.72 2.09
C GLU A 182 2.90 -10.31 0.69
N LEU A 183 3.62 -9.62 -0.20
CA LEU A 183 4.01 -10.17 -1.51
C LEU A 183 4.99 -11.34 -1.38
N ASP A 184 5.56 -11.57 -0.20
CA ASP A 184 6.44 -12.69 0.08
C ASP A 184 5.78 -14.04 -0.20
N VAL A 185 4.45 -14.10 -0.04
CA VAL A 185 3.63 -15.29 -0.32
C VAL A 185 3.80 -15.77 -1.77
N PHE A 186 4.13 -14.86 -2.69
CA PHE A 186 4.27 -15.13 -4.11
C PHE A 186 5.69 -15.54 -4.53
N ARG A 187 6.71 -15.36 -3.67
CA ARG A 187 8.12 -15.53 -4.05
C ARG A 187 8.50 -16.93 -4.53
N ASN A 188 7.85 -17.95 -3.96
CA ASN A 188 8.17 -19.36 -4.26
C ASN A 188 7.27 -19.96 -5.35
N ALA A 189 6.33 -19.18 -5.89
CA ALA A 189 5.39 -19.62 -6.91
C ALA A 189 5.82 -19.14 -8.30
N ALA A 190 5.58 -19.96 -9.32
CA ALA A 190 5.77 -19.56 -10.71
C ALA A 190 4.53 -18.80 -11.17
N LEU A 191 4.57 -17.47 -11.06
CA LEU A 191 3.49 -16.56 -11.42
C LEU A 191 3.82 -15.81 -12.71
N ILE A 192 2.79 -15.21 -13.32
CA ILE A 192 2.99 -14.30 -14.45
C ILE A 192 3.63 -13.01 -13.91
N PRO A 193 4.80 -12.59 -14.41
CA PRO A 193 5.47 -11.38 -13.92
C PRO A 193 4.58 -10.14 -14.03
N LYS A 194 4.70 -9.22 -13.06
CA LYS A 194 3.97 -7.94 -13.01
C LYS A 194 2.44 -8.07 -12.90
N SER A 195 1.94 -9.28 -12.62
CA SER A 195 0.50 -9.52 -12.42
C SER A 195 0.04 -9.36 -10.98
N GLU A 196 0.96 -9.13 -10.04
CA GLU A 196 0.63 -8.97 -8.63
C GLU A 196 -0.22 -7.70 -8.42
N ARG A 197 -1.29 -7.84 -7.65
CA ARG A 197 -2.23 -6.77 -7.29
C ARG A 197 -2.52 -6.82 -5.79
N TYR A 198 -2.87 -5.67 -5.24
CA TYR A 198 -3.50 -5.55 -3.93
C TYR A 198 -4.89 -4.95 -4.12
N ILE A 199 -5.92 -5.63 -3.60
CA ILE A 199 -7.30 -5.19 -3.61
C ILE A 199 -7.65 -4.75 -2.20
N ALA A 200 -7.81 -3.45 -2.00
CA ALA A 200 -8.02 -2.85 -0.68
C ALA A 200 -9.42 -3.08 -0.10
N GLN A 201 -10.40 -3.46 -0.93
CA GLN A 201 -11.77 -3.72 -0.51
C GLN A 201 -12.42 -4.85 -1.30
N SER A 202 -13.07 -5.79 -0.59
CA SER A 202 -13.87 -6.87 -1.17
C SER A 202 -13.11 -7.67 -2.23
N LEU A 203 -11.99 -8.28 -1.83
CA LEU A 203 -11.21 -9.15 -2.70
C LEU A 203 -12.12 -10.24 -3.29
N LEU A 204 -12.00 -10.47 -4.60
CA LEU A 204 -12.88 -11.36 -5.36
C LEU A 204 -14.38 -10.96 -5.34
N GLY A 205 -14.69 -9.69 -5.06
CA GLY A 205 -16.06 -9.21 -4.97
C GLY A 205 -16.81 -9.69 -3.71
N TYR A 206 -16.13 -10.38 -2.78
CA TYR A 206 -16.73 -10.91 -1.57
C TYR A 206 -16.44 -10.00 -0.36
N SER A 207 -17.49 -9.51 0.29
CA SER A 207 -17.35 -8.59 1.44
C SER A 207 -16.69 -9.23 2.68
N PHE A 208 -16.77 -10.56 2.81
CA PHE A 208 -16.07 -11.31 3.86
C PHE A 208 -14.58 -11.50 3.58
N PHE A 209 -14.12 -11.29 2.34
CA PHE A 209 -12.70 -11.14 2.01
C PHE A 209 -12.38 -9.65 1.93
N GLN A 210 -12.21 -9.02 3.09
CA GLN A 210 -12.19 -7.56 3.20
C GLN A 210 -11.13 -6.92 2.30
N ARG A 211 -9.96 -7.52 2.19
CA ARG A 211 -8.83 -7.05 1.38
C ARG A 211 -7.93 -8.24 1.05
N GLY A 212 -7.05 -8.09 0.07
CA GLY A 212 -6.00 -9.09 -0.12
C GLY A 212 -5.21 -8.92 -1.40
N PHE A 213 -4.35 -9.90 -1.64
CA PHE A 213 -3.42 -9.91 -2.75
C PHE A 213 -3.84 -10.95 -3.77
N MET A 214 -3.56 -10.69 -5.04
CA MET A 214 -3.75 -11.66 -6.11
C MET A 214 -2.66 -11.55 -7.16
N ALA A 215 -2.48 -12.62 -7.93
CA ALA A 215 -1.58 -12.64 -9.07
C ALA A 215 -2.04 -13.70 -10.08
N ASP A 216 -1.66 -13.52 -11.34
CA ASP A 216 -1.95 -14.47 -12.39
C ASP A 216 -0.96 -15.64 -12.36
N ALA A 217 -1.46 -16.83 -12.66
CA ALA A 217 -0.68 -18.06 -12.66
C ALA A 217 -1.11 -18.98 -13.81
N THR A 218 -0.34 -20.05 -13.98
CA THR A 218 -0.70 -21.15 -14.88
C THR A 218 -0.68 -22.45 -14.09
N VAL A 219 -1.77 -23.21 -14.16
CA VAL A 219 -1.87 -24.56 -13.59
C VAL A 219 -2.13 -25.53 -14.74
N ASN A 220 -1.22 -26.49 -14.93
CA ASN A 220 -1.30 -27.49 -16.01
C ASN A 220 -1.55 -26.86 -17.40
N GLY A 221 -0.86 -25.75 -17.71
CA GLY A 221 -1.00 -25.04 -18.98
C GLY A 221 -2.29 -24.23 -19.16
N THR A 222 -3.16 -24.17 -18.13
CA THR A 222 -4.38 -23.36 -18.14
C THR A 222 -4.22 -22.13 -17.24
N GLN A 223 -4.77 -20.99 -17.66
CA GLN A 223 -4.79 -19.75 -16.87
C GLN A 223 -5.52 -19.97 -15.54
N ALA A 224 -4.90 -19.51 -14.46
CA ALA A 224 -5.44 -19.51 -13.10
C ALA A 224 -5.10 -18.19 -12.42
N GLN A 225 -5.68 -17.92 -11.26
CA GLN A 225 -5.25 -16.81 -10.40
C GLN A 225 -5.06 -17.32 -8.98
N VAL A 226 -4.00 -16.84 -8.34
CA VAL A 226 -3.75 -17.06 -6.91
C VAL A 226 -4.27 -15.88 -6.12
N PHE A 227 -4.71 -16.10 -4.89
CA PHE A 227 -5.06 -15.03 -3.97
C PHE A 227 -4.63 -15.34 -2.54
N MET A 228 -4.44 -14.29 -1.75
CA MET A 228 -4.18 -14.35 -0.32
C MET A 228 -4.96 -13.26 0.41
N VAL A 229 -5.77 -13.66 1.39
CA VAL A 229 -6.50 -12.79 2.32
C VAL A 229 -5.73 -12.76 3.64
N PRO A 230 -5.12 -11.64 4.02
CA PRO A 230 -4.51 -11.48 5.33
C PRO A 230 -5.58 -11.09 6.36
N GLU A 231 -5.56 -11.74 7.51
CA GLU A 231 -6.41 -11.43 8.64
C GLU A 231 -5.59 -11.08 9.88
N GLU A 232 -6.25 -10.49 10.88
CA GLU A 232 -5.61 -10.05 12.12
C GLU A 232 -5.22 -11.24 13.03
N SER A 233 -5.88 -12.39 12.88
CA SER A 233 -5.64 -13.58 13.68
C SER A 233 -6.08 -14.87 12.98
N PRO A 234 -5.61 -16.05 13.43
CA PRO A 234 -6.13 -17.32 12.93
C PRO A 234 -7.63 -17.50 13.13
N VAL A 235 -8.20 -16.93 14.20
CA VAL A 235 -9.64 -16.97 14.45
C VAL A 235 -10.41 -16.15 13.41
N ALA A 236 -9.91 -14.96 13.06
CA ALA A 236 -10.51 -14.13 12.01
C ALA A 236 -10.40 -14.82 10.63
N ALA A 237 -9.26 -15.42 10.31
CA ALA A 237 -9.09 -16.23 9.10
C ALA A 237 -10.05 -17.42 9.05
N ARG A 238 -10.25 -18.11 10.17
CA ARG A 238 -11.22 -19.21 10.24
C ARG A 238 -12.64 -18.70 9.99
N LYS A 239 -13.01 -17.56 10.59
CA LYS A 239 -14.33 -16.95 10.39
C LYS A 239 -14.58 -16.59 8.92
N ALA A 240 -13.64 -15.92 8.25
CA ALA A 240 -13.77 -15.57 6.83
C ALA A 240 -13.81 -16.82 5.93
N PHE A 241 -13.04 -17.86 6.24
CA PHE A 241 -13.11 -19.16 5.55
C PHE A 241 -14.49 -19.81 5.71
N ASP A 242 -15.06 -19.81 6.92
CA ASP A 242 -16.37 -20.37 7.21
C ASP A 242 -17.49 -19.58 6.51
N GLN A 243 -17.36 -18.26 6.39
CA GLN A 243 -18.26 -17.42 5.59
C GLN A 243 -18.20 -17.77 4.11
N TYR A 244 -17.00 -18.00 3.55
CA TYR A 244 -16.87 -18.45 2.17
C TYR A 244 -17.52 -19.82 1.94
N ARG A 245 -17.30 -20.77 2.85
CA ARG A 245 -17.95 -22.08 2.80
C ARG A 245 -19.48 -21.99 2.88
N ALA A 246 -20.00 -21.12 3.74
CA ALA A 246 -21.44 -20.88 3.86
C ALA A 246 -22.02 -20.30 2.56
N TYR A 247 -21.35 -19.31 1.96
CA TYR A 247 -21.74 -18.73 0.68
C TYR A 247 -21.81 -19.78 -0.45
N LEU A 248 -20.83 -20.68 -0.54
CA LEU A 248 -20.84 -21.77 -1.52
C LEU A 248 -22.07 -22.67 -1.32
N LYS A 249 -22.35 -23.06 -0.08
CA LYS A 249 -23.52 -23.89 0.26
C LYS A 249 -24.85 -23.19 -0.09
N GLU A 250 -24.98 -21.92 0.26
CA GLU A 250 -26.16 -21.10 -0.07
C GLU A 250 -26.34 -20.93 -1.59
N SER A 251 -25.24 -20.91 -2.34
CA SER A 251 -25.23 -20.90 -3.80
C SER A 251 -25.46 -22.27 -4.45
N GLY A 252 -25.81 -23.30 -3.64
CA GLY A 252 -26.04 -24.67 -4.12
C GLY A 252 -24.77 -25.38 -4.60
N LYS A 253 -23.60 -24.94 -4.15
CA LYS A 253 -22.29 -25.53 -4.49
C LYS A 253 -21.81 -26.38 -3.33
N GLU A 254 -21.64 -27.67 -3.58
CA GLU A 254 -20.98 -28.56 -2.61
C GLU A 254 -19.47 -28.32 -2.61
N ALA A 255 -18.88 -28.34 -1.42
CA ALA A 255 -17.45 -28.20 -1.21
C ALA A 255 -16.91 -29.46 -0.53
N LEU A 256 -15.83 -30.01 -1.07
CA LEU A 256 -15.07 -31.06 -0.41
C LEU A 256 -14.15 -30.40 0.61
N VAL A 257 -14.35 -30.70 1.90
CA VAL A 257 -13.60 -30.07 2.99
C VAL A 257 -12.62 -31.08 3.58
N SER A 258 -11.39 -30.64 3.85
CA SER A 258 -10.39 -31.38 4.60
C SER A 258 -9.91 -30.53 5.76
N GLU A 259 -9.97 -31.07 6.97
CA GLU A 259 -9.55 -30.39 8.20
C GLU A 259 -8.41 -31.16 8.85
N ALA A 260 -7.35 -30.44 9.19
CA ALA A 260 -6.21 -30.90 9.97
C ALA A 260 -6.07 -30.04 11.22
N ALA A 261 -5.21 -30.43 12.16
CA ALA A 261 -5.10 -29.78 13.48
C ALA A 261 -4.92 -28.25 13.42
N GLU A 262 -4.22 -27.72 12.41
CA GLU A 262 -3.89 -26.29 12.28
C GLU A 262 -4.26 -25.69 10.91
N SER A 263 -5.00 -26.42 10.08
CA SER A 263 -5.42 -25.91 8.77
C SER A 263 -6.74 -26.53 8.33
N ILE A 264 -7.52 -25.75 7.58
CA ILE A 264 -8.71 -26.23 6.90
C ILE A 264 -8.60 -25.87 5.41
N ALA A 265 -8.96 -26.81 4.56
CA ALA A 265 -8.98 -26.65 3.12
C ALA A 265 -10.34 -27.02 2.56
N LEU A 266 -10.69 -26.41 1.43
CA LEU A 266 -11.80 -26.85 0.61
C LEU A 266 -11.45 -26.81 -0.87
N THR A 267 -12.12 -27.67 -1.63
CA THR A 267 -12.22 -27.58 -3.08
C THR A 267 -13.69 -27.54 -3.49
N ALA A 268 -14.01 -26.70 -4.47
CA ALA A 268 -15.38 -26.50 -4.92
C ALA A 268 -15.45 -25.94 -6.35
N THR A 269 -16.67 -25.73 -6.84
CA THR A 269 -16.93 -24.82 -7.95
C THR A 269 -17.59 -23.56 -7.40
N ASP A 270 -16.89 -22.44 -7.51
CA ASP A 270 -17.38 -21.11 -7.17
C ASP A 270 -18.25 -20.55 -8.32
N PRO A 271 -19.39 -19.89 -8.03
CA PRO A 271 -20.26 -19.32 -9.07
C PRO A 271 -19.61 -18.26 -9.96
N LEU A 272 -18.68 -17.47 -9.42
CA LEU A 272 -18.01 -16.37 -10.11
C LEU A 272 -16.68 -16.81 -10.72
N TYR A 273 -16.00 -17.77 -10.08
CA TYR A 273 -14.61 -18.09 -10.39
C TYR A 273 -14.34 -19.55 -10.80
N SER A 274 -15.39 -20.31 -11.11
CA SER A 274 -15.31 -21.72 -11.51
C SER A 274 -14.54 -22.59 -10.50
N GLY A 275 -13.65 -23.49 -10.92
CA GLY A 275 -12.97 -24.38 -9.97
C GLY A 275 -12.08 -23.60 -8.99
N VAL A 276 -12.21 -23.91 -7.70
CA VAL A 276 -11.45 -23.27 -6.63
C VAL A 276 -10.83 -24.29 -5.68
N ALA A 277 -9.63 -23.98 -5.20
CA ALA A 277 -8.99 -24.67 -4.08
C ALA A 277 -8.52 -23.61 -3.08
N VAL A 278 -8.97 -23.71 -1.83
CA VAL A 278 -8.73 -22.70 -0.79
C VAL A 278 -8.25 -23.38 0.47
N ARG A 279 -7.25 -22.81 1.14
CA ARG A 279 -6.72 -23.27 2.41
C ARG A 279 -6.53 -22.10 3.37
N GLN A 280 -7.02 -22.24 4.60
CA GLN A 280 -6.64 -21.37 5.70
C GLN A 280 -5.37 -21.94 6.37
N SER A 281 -4.38 -21.07 6.59
CA SER A 281 -3.12 -21.37 7.26
C SER A 281 -2.73 -20.19 8.14
N GLY A 282 -2.62 -20.42 9.45
CA GLY A 282 -2.39 -19.34 10.42
C GLY A 282 -3.44 -18.24 10.28
N ARG A 283 -3.00 -16.98 10.15
CA ARG A 283 -3.88 -15.81 9.97
C ARG A 283 -4.22 -15.49 8.51
N SER A 284 -4.01 -16.42 7.58
CA SER A 284 -4.20 -16.16 6.15
C SER A 284 -5.10 -17.21 5.51
N ILE A 285 -5.87 -16.77 4.51
CA ILE A 285 -6.58 -17.64 3.58
C ILE A 285 -5.87 -17.53 2.23
N ILE A 286 -5.42 -18.63 1.67
CA ILE A 286 -4.77 -18.68 0.36
C ILE A 286 -5.64 -19.54 -0.55
N GLY A 287 -5.78 -19.13 -1.81
CA GLY A 287 -6.49 -19.96 -2.78
C GLY A 287 -5.99 -19.81 -4.20
N VAL A 288 -6.46 -20.73 -5.02
CA VAL A 288 -6.32 -20.70 -6.48
C VAL A 288 -7.72 -20.81 -7.07
N ILE A 289 -8.01 -19.95 -8.04
CA ILE A 289 -9.30 -19.85 -8.70
C ILE A 289 -9.16 -20.02 -10.22
N ARG A 290 -10.30 -20.14 -10.90
CA ARG A 290 -10.40 -20.37 -12.36
C ARG A 290 -9.82 -21.72 -12.81
N LEU A 291 -9.89 -22.72 -11.95
CA LEU A 291 -9.37 -24.06 -12.21
C LEU A 291 -10.36 -24.89 -13.04
N LYS A 292 -9.83 -25.74 -13.93
CA LYS A 292 -10.62 -26.82 -14.55
C LYS A 292 -10.84 -27.97 -13.57
N ASN A 293 -9.79 -28.35 -12.84
CA ASN A 293 -9.83 -29.36 -11.78
C ASN A 293 -9.21 -28.76 -10.50
N PRO A 294 -10.01 -28.50 -9.45
CA PRO A 294 -9.51 -27.94 -8.19
C PRO A 294 -8.31 -28.66 -7.57
N SER A 295 -8.24 -29.98 -7.69
CA SER A 295 -7.16 -30.78 -7.07
C SER A 295 -5.77 -30.48 -7.66
N ASP A 296 -5.71 -29.97 -8.90
CA ASP A 296 -4.48 -29.63 -9.61
C ASP A 296 -3.73 -28.46 -8.95
N ALA A 297 -4.39 -27.67 -8.11
CA ALA A 297 -3.81 -26.51 -7.44
C ALA A 297 -2.91 -26.85 -6.25
N THR A 298 -2.92 -28.10 -5.75
CA THR A 298 -2.19 -28.51 -4.53
C THR A 298 -0.70 -28.10 -4.55
N PRO A 299 0.08 -28.41 -5.62
CA PRO A 299 1.50 -28.04 -5.65
C PRO A 299 1.74 -26.53 -5.63
N LEU A 300 0.82 -25.74 -6.21
CA LEU A 300 0.91 -24.29 -6.22
C LEU A 300 0.56 -23.71 -4.85
N LEU A 301 -0.51 -24.21 -4.21
CA LEU A 301 -0.90 -23.82 -2.86
C LEU A 301 0.21 -24.09 -1.84
N ASP A 302 0.86 -25.25 -1.91
CA ASP A 302 1.94 -25.60 -0.99
C ASP A 302 3.12 -24.63 -1.13
N LYS A 303 3.49 -24.25 -2.37
CA LYS A 303 4.50 -23.21 -2.62
C LYS A 303 4.12 -21.87 -2.02
N LEU A 304 2.87 -21.43 -2.20
CA LEU A 304 2.39 -20.15 -1.64
C LEU A 304 2.46 -20.14 -0.11
N ILE A 305 2.06 -21.23 0.54
CA ILE A 305 2.07 -21.35 2.01
C ILE A 305 3.49 -21.24 2.57
N THR A 306 4.51 -21.77 1.88
CA THR A 306 5.91 -21.62 2.32
C THR A 306 6.41 -20.17 2.28
N GLY A 307 5.77 -19.31 1.48
CA GLY A 307 6.08 -17.88 1.38
C GLY A 307 5.32 -17.01 2.38
N LEU A 308 4.43 -17.58 3.20
CA LEU A 308 3.70 -16.79 4.19
C LEU A 308 4.66 -16.13 5.18
N PRO A 309 4.47 -14.83 5.48
CA PRO A 309 5.22 -14.19 6.55
C PRO A 309 4.90 -14.88 7.88
N ARG A 310 5.95 -15.32 8.59
CA ARG A 310 5.86 -15.94 9.91
C ARG A 310 5.45 -14.95 10.99
#